data_AF-A0A9W8LUX5-F1
#
_entry.id   AF-A0A9W8LUX5-F1
#
_cell.length_a   1.000
_cell.length_b   1.000
_cell.length_c   1.000
_cell.angle_alpha   90.00
_cell.angle_beta   90.00
_cell.angle_gamma   90.00
#
_symmetry.space_group_name_H-M   'P 1'
#
loop_
_entity.id
_entity.type
_entity.pdbx_description
1 polymer ?
#
loop_
_entity_poly.entity_id
_entity_poly.type
_entity_poly.pdbx_seq_one_letter_code
_entity_poly.pdbx_strand_id
1 'polypeptide(L)'
;MSRRRAEGRTSDPKTFSEKEVRALIRGVQKFGSPEDRFEQVVAEAELEGKNADAVKARAAELVKMCEEALRGNQQGEAADSAAGGDDEDVVSGFRRNAKATLVTFYGVHSVNAGVVVQRVADLAVLSQRMEQPGLREDPTKFRIGVPLKPVHHWSCLWGQREDAMLLVGIYRHGFGNWDKLQSDADLGLEKKLFLTTADEKAANVQSIGGGGGSSGTVRGSSGAKRIIAPKATHLVRRGEYLLKVLREGEENKNRPAASQASTSTPPSRSSSSRKRRGRQGEDSDAVGGADNGTEDAGGRSAEDGELSEPSSMDERTCKDLMRPVKRYLQRLRDEAEHTKSANSKVKLISECLLPIGRHIRS
;
A
#
# COMPACT_ATOMS: atom_id res chain seq x y z
N MET A 1 33.83 -18.99 49.75
CA MET A 1 32.51 -19.61 49.53
C MET A 1 32.12 -19.42 48.07
N SER A 2 32.35 -20.46 47.25
CA SER A 2 32.10 -20.44 45.81
C SER A 2 30.61 -20.70 45.55
N ARG A 3 29.90 -19.71 45.00
CA ARG A 3 28.51 -19.89 44.55
C ARG A 3 28.55 -20.77 43.31
N ARG A 4 28.29 -22.07 43.49
CA ARG A 4 28.01 -23.01 42.40
C ARG A 4 26.81 -22.47 41.63
N ARG A 5 27.05 -22.17 40.36
CA ARG A 5 26.07 -21.84 39.34
C ARG A 5 25.08 -23.00 39.28
N ALA A 6 23.82 -22.76 39.66
CA ALA A 6 22.75 -23.72 39.47
C ALA A 6 22.56 -23.91 37.96
N GLU A 7 23.02 -25.03 37.42
CA GLU A 7 22.61 -25.54 36.13
C GLU A 7 21.10 -25.80 36.21
N GLY A 8 20.33 -24.86 35.67
CA GLY A 8 18.88 -24.83 35.79
C GLY A 8 18.23 -25.92 34.95
N ARG A 9 17.75 -26.96 35.64
CA ARG A 9 16.52 -27.75 35.38
C ARG A 9 16.00 -27.64 33.95
N THR A 10 16.24 -28.68 33.14
CA THR A 10 15.62 -28.86 31.81
C THR A 10 14.10 -28.68 31.96
N SER A 11 13.56 -27.56 31.49
CA SER A 11 12.12 -27.29 31.48
C SER A 11 11.44 -28.31 30.56
N ASP A 12 10.28 -28.84 30.97
CA ASP A 12 9.48 -29.75 30.13
C ASP A 12 9.25 -29.10 28.74
N PRO A 13 9.70 -29.76 27.64
CA PRO A 13 9.58 -29.25 26.27
C PRO A 13 8.16 -28.91 25.81
N LYS A 14 7.12 -29.38 26.53
CA LYS A 14 5.71 -29.11 26.24
C LYS A 14 5.13 -27.95 27.06
N THR A 15 5.87 -27.45 28.06
CA THR A 15 5.41 -26.37 28.94
C THR A 15 6.03 -25.04 28.52
N PHE A 16 5.27 -23.95 28.68
CA PHE A 16 5.70 -22.61 28.31
C PHE A 16 5.58 -21.66 29.50
N SER A 17 6.67 -20.95 29.78
CA SER A 17 6.67 -19.78 30.67
C SER A 17 6.00 -18.58 30.00
N GLU A 18 5.57 -17.60 30.79
CA GLU A 18 4.99 -16.36 30.26
C GLU A 18 5.97 -15.60 29.32
N LYS A 19 7.28 -15.70 29.58
CA LYS A 19 8.32 -15.13 28.69
C LYS A 19 8.28 -15.79 27.31
N GLU A 20 8.22 -17.12 27.29
CA GLU A 20 8.16 -17.92 26.05
C GLU A 20 6.84 -17.70 25.30
N VAL A 21 5.71 -17.61 26.01
CA VAL A 21 4.41 -17.28 25.41
C VAL A 21 4.45 -15.89 24.76
N ARG A 22 5.02 -14.90 25.44
CA ARG A 22 5.18 -13.54 24.89
C ARG A 22 6.10 -13.53 23.67
N ALA A 23 7.17 -14.33 23.68
CA ALA A 23 8.06 -14.49 22.56
C ALA A 23 7.35 -15.16 21.37
N LEU A 24 6.55 -16.21 21.61
CA LEU A 24 5.74 -16.86 20.60
C LEU A 24 4.73 -15.92 19.96
N ILE A 25 4.00 -15.10 20.76
CA ILE A 25 3.07 -14.09 20.22
C ILE A 25 3.81 -13.13 19.27
N ARG A 26 5.03 -12.69 19.63
CA ARG A 26 5.86 -11.85 18.74
C ARG A 26 6.26 -12.60 17.49
N GLY A 27 6.77 -13.83 17.61
CA GLY A 27 7.14 -14.66 16.46
C GLY A 27 5.98 -14.82 15.46
N VAL A 28 4.78 -15.12 15.97
CA VAL A 28 3.55 -15.22 15.18
C VAL A 28 3.20 -13.90 14.50
N GLN A 29 3.30 -12.76 15.20
CA GLN A 29 3.04 -11.45 14.59
C GLN A 29 4.09 -11.02 13.56
N LYS A 30 5.29 -11.63 13.58
CA LYS A 30 6.40 -11.31 12.68
C LYS A 30 6.41 -12.18 11.43
N PHE A 31 6.11 -13.48 11.58
CA PHE A 31 6.27 -14.49 10.53
C PHE A 31 4.99 -15.24 10.17
N GLY A 32 3.90 -15.06 10.92
CA GLY A 32 2.62 -15.73 10.68
C GLY A 32 2.50 -17.04 11.44
N SER A 33 1.75 -17.99 10.89
CA SER A 33 1.49 -19.28 11.53
C SER A 33 2.75 -20.16 11.54
N PRO A 34 3.08 -20.85 12.66
CA PRO A 34 4.12 -21.88 12.67
C PRO A 34 3.77 -23.12 11.84
N GLU A 35 2.55 -23.24 11.32
CA GLU A 35 2.23 -24.28 10.34
C GLU A 35 2.94 -24.03 9.00
N ASP A 36 3.00 -22.77 8.59
CA ASP A 36 3.61 -22.36 7.32
C ASP A 36 5.10 -22.02 7.50
N ARG A 37 5.44 -21.37 8.62
CA ARG A 37 6.74 -20.72 8.87
C ARG A 37 7.37 -21.14 10.18
N PHE A 38 7.39 -22.45 10.45
CA PHE A 38 7.83 -23.02 11.73
C PHE A 38 9.23 -22.54 12.16
N GLU A 39 10.23 -22.72 11.30
CA GLU A 39 11.64 -22.43 11.63
C GLU A 39 11.84 -20.95 12.00
N GLN A 40 11.20 -20.03 11.26
CA GLN A 40 11.38 -18.60 11.49
C GLN A 40 10.63 -18.12 12.73
N VAL A 41 9.43 -18.66 13.01
CA VAL A 41 8.71 -18.35 14.26
C VAL A 41 9.49 -18.86 15.47
N VAL A 42 10.01 -20.09 15.41
CA VAL A 42 10.76 -20.70 16.51
C VAL A 42 12.06 -19.97 16.78
N ALA A 43 12.83 -19.61 15.74
CA ALA A 43 14.07 -18.86 15.88
C ALA A 43 13.84 -17.46 16.46
N GLU A 44 12.79 -16.76 16.04
CA GLU A 44 12.43 -15.44 16.59
C GLU A 44 11.92 -15.51 18.03
N ALA A 45 11.29 -16.62 18.41
CA ALA A 45 10.78 -16.84 19.74
C ALA A 45 11.81 -17.47 20.70
N GLU A 46 12.99 -17.89 20.21
CA GLU A 46 14.02 -18.64 20.94
C GLU A 46 13.45 -19.95 21.55
N LEU A 47 12.69 -20.72 20.75
CA LEU A 47 11.97 -21.94 21.18
C LEU A 47 12.52 -23.24 20.56
N GLU A 48 13.76 -23.27 20.06
CA GLU A 48 14.35 -24.43 19.37
C GLU A 48 14.38 -25.69 20.25
N GLY A 49 14.46 -25.50 21.58
CA GLY A 49 14.42 -26.60 22.56
C GLY A 49 13.02 -27.08 22.94
N LYS A 50 11.94 -26.49 22.40
CA LYS A 50 10.55 -26.89 22.67
C LYS A 50 10.07 -27.93 21.68
N ASN A 51 9.05 -28.68 22.07
CA ASN A 51 8.40 -29.62 21.18
C ASN A 51 7.64 -28.89 20.06
N ALA A 52 7.84 -29.33 18.81
CA ALA A 52 7.26 -28.68 17.64
C ALA A 52 5.72 -28.65 17.65
N ASP A 53 5.09 -29.78 17.97
CA ASP A 53 3.63 -29.88 18.04
C ASP A 53 3.05 -29.00 19.14
N ALA A 54 3.75 -28.90 20.29
CA ALA A 54 3.35 -28.03 21.38
C ALA A 54 3.41 -26.54 20.99
N VAL A 55 4.44 -26.12 20.25
CA VAL A 55 4.57 -24.75 19.73
C VAL A 55 3.43 -24.44 18.74
N LYS A 56 3.19 -25.34 17.79
CA LYS A 56 2.11 -25.23 16.80
C LYS A 56 0.73 -25.16 17.46
N ALA A 57 0.45 -26.10 18.38
CA ALA A 57 -0.80 -26.11 19.14
C ALA A 57 -1.00 -24.81 19.92
N ARG A 58 0.04 -24.31 20.59
CA ARG A 58 -0.05 -23.06 21.36
C ARG A 58 -0.28 -21.84 20.47
N ALA A 59 0.31 -21.79 19.28
CA ALA A 59 0.05 -20.72 18.32
C ALA A 59 -1.37 -20.79 17.74
N ALA A 60 -1.88 -22.01 17.46
CA ALA A 60 -3.25 -22.20 17.01
C ALA A 60 -4.27 -21.78 18.08
N GLU A 61 -4.02 -22.12 19.35
CA GLU A 61 -4.82 -21.67 20.50
C GLU A 61 -4.86 -20.13 20.62
N LEU A 62 -3.73 -19.46 20.39
CA LEU A 62 -3.65 -18.00 20.39
C LEU A 62 -4.57 -17.39 19.34
N VAL A 63 -4.48 -17.85 18.09
CA VAL A 63 -5.29 -17.33 16.98
C VAL A 63 -6.77 -17.58 17.24
N LYS A 64 -7.13 -18.82 17.62
CA LYS A 64 -8.51 -19.20 17.95
C LYS A 64 -9.11 -18.34 19.07
N MET A 65 -8.38 -18.13 20.17
CA MET A 65 -8.84 -17.27 21.26
C MET A 65 -9.08 -15.83 20.80
N CYS A 66 -8.20 -15.30 19.94
CA CYS A 66 -8.35 -13.96 19.40
C CYS A 66 -9.58 -13.84 18.49
N GLU A 67 -9.82 -14.84 17.62
CA GLU A 67 -11.01 -14.89 16.76
C GLU A 67 -12.31 -14.98 17.57
N GLU A 68 -12.35 -15.83 18.59
CA GLU A 68 -13.50 -15.97 19.47
C GLU A 68 -13.81 -14.68 20.22
N ALA A 69 -12.79 -13.98 20.73
CA ALA A 69 -12.94 -12.69 21.40
C ALA A 69 -13.48 -11.60 20.46
N LEU A 70 -12.99 -11.55 19.21
CA LEU A 70 -13.50 -10.61 18.21
C LEU A 70 -14.95 -10.89 17.84
N ARG A 71 -15.32 -12.16 17.66
CA ARG A 71 -16.70 -12.57 17.39
C ARG A 71 -17.63 -12.23 18.55
N GLY A 72 -17.20 -12.47 19.79
CA GLY A 72 -17.95 -12.11 20.99
C GLY A 72 -18.20 -10.59 21.09
N ASN A 73 -17.18 -9.78 20.82
CA ASN A 73 -17.32 -8.32 20.84
C ASN A 73 -18.25 -7.80 19.73
N GLN A 74 -18.20 -8.35 18.52
CA GLN A 74 -19.11 -7.99 17.43
C GLN A 74 -20.57 -8.30 17.78
N GLN A 75 -20.83 -9.44 18.42
CA GLN A 75 -22.18 -9.82 18.87
C GLN A 75 -22.67 -8.91 19.99
N GLY A 76 -21.80 -8.54 20.93
CA GLY A 76 -22.12 -7.59 22.00
C GLY A 76 -22.47 -6.20 21.45
N GLU A 77 -21.66 -5.66 20.53
CA GLU A 77 -21.93 -4.36 19.89
C GLU A 77 -23.23 -4.38 19.06
N ALA A 78 -23.53 -5.48 18.36
CA ALA A 78 -24.78 -5.63 17.61
C ALA A 78 -26.02 -5.71 18.52
N ALA A 79 -25.92 -6.38 19.66
CA ALA A 79 -27.00 -6.44 20.65
C ALA A 79 -27.25 -5.08 21.33
N ASP A 80 -26.19 -4.35 21.68
CA ASP A 80 -26.29 -3.00 22.28
C ASP A 80 -26.86 -1.99 21.27
N SER A 81 -26.45 -2.10 20.00
CA SER A 81 -26.99 -1.27 18.90
C SER A 81 -28.44 -1.57 18.55
N ALA A 82 -28.93 -2.79 18.82
CA ALA A 82 -30.33 -3.17 18.63
C ALA A 82 -31.22 -2.80 19.83
N ALA A 83 -30.63 -2.56 21.01
CA ALA A 83 -31.33 -2.14 22.22
C ALA A 83 -31.39 -0.60 22.38
N GLY A 84 -30.47 0.14 21.74
CA GLY A 84 -30.49 1.61 21.68
C GLY A 84 -31.42 2.11 20.56
N GLY A 85 -32.58 2.64 20.95
CA GLY A 85 -33.58 3.18 20.02
C GLY A 85 -33.09 4.36 19.17
N ASP A 86 -33.76 4.52 18.04
CA ASP A 86 -33.61 5.52 16.97
C ASP A 86 -33.23 6.95 17.41
N ASP A 87 -31.95 7.24 17.57
CA ASP A 87 -31.42 8.61 17.47
C ASP A 87 -30.55 8.70 16.21
N GLU A 88 -31.22 9.05 15.10
CA GLU A 88 -30.69 9.03 13.72
C GLU A 88 -29.68 10.16 13.41
N ASP A 89 -29.10 10.85 14.39
CA ASP A 89 -28.41 12.13 14.13
C ASP A 89 -26.95 12.24 14.62
N VAL A 90 -26.13 11.19 14.53
CA VAL A 90 -24.65 11.30 14.61
C VAL A 90 -23.88 10.27 13.75
N VAL A 91 -24.41 9.86 12.60
CA VAL A 91 -23.83 8.77 11.78
C VAL A 91 -22.97 9.31 10.63
N SER A 92 -21.66 9.48 10.88
CA SER A 92 -20.59 9.07 9.91
C SER A 92 -19.17 9.44 10.37
N GLY A 93 -19.00 10.35 11.32
CA GLY A 93 -17.67 10.87 11.70
C GLY A 93 -16.94 10.08 12.80
N PHE A 94 -17.68 9.40 13.68
CA PHE A 94 -17.17 8.87 14.96
C PHE A 94 -17.06 7.34 15.06
N ARG A 95 -17.51 6.58 14.04
CA ARG A 95 -17.29 5.11 13.94
C ARG A 95 -15.83 4.72 13.64
N ARG A 96 -14.85 5.60 13.93
CA ARG A 96 -13.43 5.41 13.55
C ARG A 96 -12.56 4.82 14.65
N ASN A 97 -13.09 4.67 15.88
CA ASN A 97 -12.32 4.18 17.02
C ASN A 97 -13.07 3.06 17.74
N ALA A 98 -13.39 1.97 17.03
CA ALA A 98 -13.74 0.72 17.69
C ALA A 98 -12.64 0.38 18.70
N LYS A 99 -13.01 0.21 19.97
CA LYS A 99 -12.04 -0.05 21.05
C LYS A 99 -11.32 -1.37 20.73
N ALA A 100 -10.00 -1.40 20.91
CA ALA A 100 -9.22 -2.61 20.67
C ALA A 100 -9.72 -3.74 21.57
N THR A 101 -9.96 -4.92 20.98
CA THR A 101 -10.30 -6.13 21.73
C THR A 101 -9.02 -6.72 22.30
N LEU A 102 -8.86 -6.63 23.62
CA LEU A 102 -7.68 -7.10 24.33
C LEU A 102 -7.97 -8.40 25.07
N VAL A 103 -7.10 -9.40 24.92
CA VAL A 103 -7.21 -10.70 25.60
C VAL A 103 -6.00 -10.95 26.51
N THR A 104 -6.17 -11.86 27.48
CA THR A 104 -5.06 -12.42 28.27
C THR A 104 -4.82 -13.85 27.80
N PHE A 105 -3.60 -14.14 27.35
CA PHE A 105 -3.21 -15.45 26.83
C PHE A 105 -2.08 -16.04 27.68
N TYR A 106 -2.38 -17.09 28.45
CA TYR A 106 -1.41 -17.77 29.34
C TYR A 106 -0.55 -16.80 30.18
N GLY A 107 -1.20 -15.86 30.88
CA GLY A 107 -0.54 -14.84 31.71
C GLY A 107 -0.05 -13.61 30.95
N VAL A 108 0.03 -13.65 29.61
CA VAL A 108 0.35 -12.46 28.81
C VAL A 108 -0.89 -11.62 28.62
N HIS A 109 -0.95 -10.49 29.33
CA HIS A 109 -2.07 -9.54 29.26
C HIS A 109 -2.00 -8.62 28.04
N SER A 110 -3.14 -8.00 27.72
CA SER A 110 -3.27 -6.93 26.70
C SER A 110 -2.86 -7.32 25.28
N VAL A 111 -3.08 -8.58 24.90
CA VAL A 111 -2.86 -9.03 23.52
C VAL A 111 -3.99 -8.48 22.64
N ASN A 112 -3.66 -7.66 21.65
CA ASN A 112 -4.64 -7.11 20.73
C ASN A 112 -5.09 -8.19 19.73
N ALA A 113 -6.29 -8.73 19.94
CA ALA A 113 -6.84 -9.82 19.14
C ALA A 113 -6.98 -9.45 17.66
N GLY A 114 -7.45 -8.22 17.39
CA GLY A 114 -7.63 -7.72 16.02
C GLY A 114 -6.32 -7.70 15.24
N VAL A 115 -5.24 -7.22 15.88
CA VAL A 115 -3.91 -7.17 15.26
C VAL A 115 -3.37 -8.57 15.02
N VAL A 116 -3.52 -9.52 15.95
CA VAL A 116 -3.03 -10.89 15.80
C VAL A 116 -3.72 -11.57 14.60
N VAL A 117 -5.04 -11.61 14.59
CA VAL A 117 -5.82 -12.31 13.55
C VAL A 117 -5.55 -11.70 12.17
N GLN A 118 -5.63 -10.37 12.06
CA GLN A 118 -5.36 -9.66 10.82
C GLN A 118 -3.94 -9.92 10.32
N ARG A 119 -2.93 -9.87 11.20
CA ARG A 119 -1.53 -10.06 10.82
C ARG A 119 -1.24 -11.48 10.35
N VAL A 120 -1.78 -12.49 11.02
CA VAL A 120 -1.58 -13.89 10.63
C VAL A 120 -2.18 -14.15 9.25
N ALA A 121 -3.39 -13.66 8.99
CA ALA A 121 -4.02 -13.78 7.67
C ALA A 121 -3.22 -13.06 6.57
N ASP A 122 -2.76 -11.85 6.84
CA ASP A 122 -1.91 -11.06 5.94
C ASP A 122 -0.59 -11.76 5.58
N LEU A 123 0.11 -12.28 6.59
CA LEU A 123 1.39 -12.96 6.39
C LEU A 123 1.25 -14.32 5.70
N ALA A 124 0.13 -15.03 5.91
CA ALA A 124 -0.16 -16.28 5.21
C ALA A 124 -0.23 -16.07 3.69
N VAL A 125 -0.95 -15.04 3.23
CA VAL A 125 -1.03 -14.71 1.79
C VAL A 125 0.33 -14.29 1.23
N LEU A 126 1.11 -13.50 1.98
CA LEU A 126 2.46 -13.18 1.57
C LEU A 126 3.33 -14.44 1.44
N SER A 127 3.25 -15.37 2.40
CA SER A 127 4.03 -16.61 2.37
C SER A 127 3.70 -17.44 1.14
N GLN A 128 2.42 -17.68 0.91
CA GLN A 128 1.94 -18.42 -0.25
C GLN A 128 2.40 -17.79 -1.57
N ARG A 129 2.39 -16.46 -1.67
CA ARG A 129 2.85 -15.76 -2.88
C ARG A 129 4.35 -15.92 -3.09
N MET A 130 5.14 -15.83 -2.03
CA MET A 130 6.60 -15.95 -2.08
C MET A 130 7.08 -17.39 -2.34
N GLU A 131 6.26 -18.39 -2.00
CA GLU A 131 6.55 -19.80 -2.23
C GLU A 131 6.29 -20.27 -3.68
N GLN A 132 5.81 -19.38 -4.56
CA GLN A 132 5.70 -19.69 -5.98
C GLN A 132 7.08 -20.02 -6.58
N PRO A 133 7.22 -21.04 -7.45
CA PRO A 133 8.53 -21.54 -7.89
C PRO A 133 9.51 -20.45 -8.36
N GLY A 134 9.08 -19.53 -9.22
CA GLY A 134 9.93 -18.47 -9.73
C GLY A 134 10.35 -17.42 -8.69
N LEU A 135 9.60 -17.27 -7.60
CA LEU A 135 9.91 -16.35 -6.50
C LEU A 135 10.75 -17.00 -5.39
N ARG A 136 10.70 -18.34 -5.27
CA ARG A 136 11.61 -19.08 -4.39
C ARG A 136 13.05 -18.99 -4.89
N GLU A 137 13.24 -19.05 -6.20
CA GLU A 137 14.55 -18.92 -6.85
C GLU A 137 15.05 -17.48 -6.80
N ASP A 138 14.19 -16.52 -7.16
CA ASP A 138 14.54 -15.11 -7.20
C ASP A 138 13.43 -14.23 -6.57
N PRO A 139 13.51 -14.01 -5.25
CA PRO A 139 12.59 -13.14 -4.53
C PRO A 139 12.57 -11.70 -5.04
N THR A 140 13.64 -11.23 -5.71
CA THR A 140 13.75 -9.83 -6.17
C THR A 140 12.80 -9.52 -7.34
N LYS A 141 12.29 -10.56 -8.01
CA LYS A 141 11.25 -10.47 -9.05
C LYS A 141 9.85 -10.24 -8.48
N PHE A 142 9.67 -10.31 -7.17
CA PHE A 142 8.36 -10.09 -6.54
C PHE A 142 7.76 -8.74 -6.94
N ARG A 143 6.49 -8.74 -7.35
CA ARG A 143 5.71 -7.53 -7.64
C ARG A 143 4.31 -7.69 -7.10
N ILE A 144 3.75 -6.60 -6.57
CA ILE A 144 2.38 -6.58 -6.03
C ILE A 144 1.34 -6.60 -7.16
N GLY A 145 1.66 -6.00 -8.31
CA GLY A 145 0.85 -6.10 -9.53
C GLY A 145 -0.45 -5.30 -9.52
N VAL A 146 -0.64 -4.38 -8.55
CA VAL A 146 -1.75 -3.43 -8.53
C VAL A 146 -1.27 -2.01 -8.25
N PRO A 147 -2.00 -0.97 -8.69
CA PRO A 147 -1.70 0.41 -8.36
C PRO A 147 -1.72 0.65 -6.83
N LEU A 148 -0.66 1.27 -6.31
CA LEU A 148 -0.51 1.57 -4.88
C LEU A 148 -0.67 3.05 -4.62
N LYS A 149 -1.14 3.40 -3.41
CA LYS A 149 -1.12 4.79 -2.95
C LYS A 149 0.33 5.28 -2.91
N PRO A 150 0.67 6.42 -3.54
CA PRO A 150 2.01 6.96 -3.48
C PRO A 150 2.35 7.37 -2.04
N VAL A 151 3.63 7.28 -1.69
CA VAL A 151 4.12 7.85 -0.43
C VAL A 151 4.41 9.34 -0.65
N HIS A 152 4.03 10.16 0.34
CA HIS A 152 4.27 11.60 0.31
C HIS A 152 5.21 11.97 1.46
N HIS A 153 6.03 13.00 1.23
CA HIS A 153 6.92 13.58 2.24
C HIS A 153 7.95 12.60 2.82
N TRP A 154 8.35 11.58 2.06
CA TRP A 154 9.52 10.77 2.40
C TRP A 154 10.77 11.46 1.85
N SER A 155 11.85 11.37 2.60
CA SER A 155 13.15 11.99 2.29
C SER A 155 13.94 11.21 1.24
N CYS A 156 13.43 10.07 0.77
CA CYS A 156 14.04 9.24 -0.26
C CYS A 156 13.04 8.96 -1.39
N LEU A 157 13.56 8.64 -2.57
CA LEU A 157 12.74 8.10 -3.66
C LEU A 157 12.20 6.73 -3.27
N TRP A 158 10.89 6.57 -3.41
CA TRP A 158 10.17 5.36 -3.04
C TRP A 158 9.04 5.10 -4.02
N GLY A 159 9.07 3.95 -4.68
CA GLY A 159 8.05 3.51 -5.61
C GLY A 159 7.73 2.02 -5.44
N GLN A 160 7.15 1.45 -6.49
CA GLN A 160 6.69 0.06 -6.46
C GLN A 160 7.81 -0.95 -6.23
N ARG A 161 9.05 -0.64 -6.66
CA ARG A 161 10.21 -1.50 -6.40
C ARG A 161 10.49 -1.58 -4.89
N GLU A 162 10.54 -0.44 -4.20
CA GLU A 162 10.80 -0.40 -2.77
C GLU A 162 9.65 -1.03 -1.96
N ASP A 163 8.40 -0.83 -2.39
CA ASP A 163 7.25 -1.52 -1.78
C ASP A 163 7.35 -3.04 -1.91
N ALA A 164 7.75 -3.53 -3.09
CA ALA A 164 7.99 -4.95 -3.30
C ALA A 164 9.13 -5.47 -2.41
N MET A 165 10.27 -4.77 -2.35
CA MET A 165 11.40 -5.18 -1.52
C MET A 165 11.10 -5.09 -0.03
N LEU A 166 10.23 -4.17 0.40
CA LEU A 166 9.73 -4.12 1.77
C LEU A 166 8.94 -5.39 2.12
N LEU A 167 8.07 -5.88 1.23
CA LEU A 167 7.36 -7.14 1.45
C LEU A 167 8.28 -8.37 1.40
N VAL A 168 9.25 -8.42 0.47
CA VAL A 168 10.28 -9.48 0.44
C VAL A 168 11.07 -9.48 1.75
N GLY A 169 11.46 -8.30 2.24
CA GLY A 169 12.13 -8.15 3.52
C GLY A 169 11.29 -8.60 4.71
N ILE A 170 9.99 -8.27 4.72
CA ILE A 170 9.04 -8.77 5.73
C ILE A 170 8.96 -10.30 5.70
N TYR A 171 8.91 -10.91 4.51
CA TYR A 171 8.90 -12.37 4.36
C TYR A 171 10.21 -13.02 4.86
N ARG A 172 11.38 -12.44 4.55
CA ARG A 172 12.70 -12.98 4.93
C ARG A 172 12.99 -12.80 6.43
N HIS A 173 12.80 -11.59 6.93
CA HIS A 173 13.32 -11.15 8.23
C HIS A 173 12.25 -10.94 9.28
N GLY A 174 10.97 -10.96 8.90
CA GLY A 174 9.83 -10.77 9.78
C GLY A 174 9.38 -9.32 9.89
N PHE A 175 8.06 -9.13 10.09
CA PHE A 175 7.47 -7.81 10.23
C PHE A 175 8.07 -7.04 11.43
N GLY A 176 8.39 -5.76 11.26
CA GLY A 176 8.94 -4.97 12.37
C GLY A 176 10.44 -5.16 12.64
N ASN A 177 11.12 -6.12 11.99
CA ASN A 177 12.58 -6.28 12.07
C ASN A 177 13.29 -5.34 11.08
N TRP A 178 12.94 -4.06 11.12
CA TRP A 178 13.35 -3.07 10.11
C TRP A 178 14.86 -2.93 9.98
N ASP A 179 15.61 -3.08 11.07
CA ASP A 179 17.08 -3.04 11.04
C ASP A 179 17.67 -4.19 10.21
N LYS A 180 17.10 -5.41 10.32
CA LYS A 180 17.50 -6.56 9.49
C LYS A 180 17.18 -6.33 8.02
N LEU A 181 16.04 -5.70 7.73
CA LEU A 181 15.67 -5.31 6.35
C LEU A 181 16.62 -4.23 5.80
N GLN A 182 17.04 -3.28 6.64
CA GLN A 182 17.97 -2.23 6.22
C GLN A 182 19.34 -2.81 5.89
N SER A 183 19.81 -3.79 6.67
CA SER A 183 21.12 -4.42 6.50
C SER A 183 21.18 -5.46 5.38
N ASP A 184 20.03 -5.91 4.85
CA ASP A 184 19.98 -6.86 3.73
C ASP A 184 20.25 -6.13 2.40
N ALA A 185 21.46 -6.33 1.88
CA ALA A 185 21.94 -5.69 0.66
C ALA A 185 21.08 -6.05 -0.57
N ASP A 186 20.50 -7.25 -0.62
CA ASP A 186 19.68 -7.70 -1.75
C ASP A 186 18.40 -6.87 -1.90
N LEU A 187 17.90 -6.32 -0.79
CA LEU A 187 16.68 -5.51 -0.79
C LEU A 187 16.93 -4.09 -1.33
N GLY A 188 18.18 -3.61 -1.29
CA GLY A 188 18.54 -2.26 -1.73
C GLY A 188 17.88 -1.14 -0.90
N LEU A 189 17.56 -1.40 0.38
CA LEU A 189 16.86 -0.46 1.27
C LEU A 189 17.79 0.28 2.25
N GLU A 190 19.07 -0.07 2.32
CA GLU A 190 20.05 0.44 3.29
C GLU A 190 20.03 1.97 3.44
N LYS A 191 20.11 2.69 2.30
CA LYS A 191 20.14 4.16 2.25
C LYS A 191 18.76 4.82 2.19
N LYS A 192 17.70 4.04 2.38
CA LYS A 192 16.29 4.49 2.27
C LYS A 192 15.55 4.44 3.59
N LEU A 193 16.02 3.65 4.56
CA LEU A 193 15.43 3.56 5.89
C LEU A 193 16.21 4.46 6.85
N PHE A 194 15.52 5.32 7.59
CA PHE A 194 16.15 6.24 8.53
C PHE A 194 15.77 5.83 9.96
N LEU A 195 16.40 4.75 10.43
CA LEU A 195 16.05 4.11 11.71
C LEU A 195 16.87 4.69 12.87
N THR A 196 18.09 5.12 12.59
CA THR A 196 19.02 5.69 13.58
C THR A 196 19.30 7.17 13.35
N THR A 197 19.88 7.82 14.37
CA THR A 197 20.33 9.23 14.24
C THR A 197 21.47 9.38 13.22
N ALA A 198 22.25 8.33 12.99
CA ALA A 198 23.30 8.33 11.96
C ALA A 198 22.68 8.34 10.56
N ASP A 199 21.65 7.52 10.32
CA ASP A 199 20.93 7.48 9.05
C ASP A 199 20.27 8.83 8.75
N GLU A 200 19.66 9.45 9.77
CA GLU A 200 19.05 10.77 9.66
C GLU A 200 20.08 11.85 9.26
N LYS A 201 21.28 11.81 9.85
CA LYS A 201 22.38 12.72 9.47
C LYS A 201 22.85 12.47 8.05
N ALA A 202 23.03 11.21 7.66
CA ALA A 202 23.45 10.84 6.31
C ALA A 202 22.45 11.32 5.24
N ALA A 203 21.15 11.17 5.52
CA ALA A 203 20.07 11.67 4.66
C ALA A 203 20.12 13.20 4.49
N ASN A 204 20.40 13.92 5.58
CA ASN A 204 20.47 15.37 5.56
C ASN A 204 21.66 15.86 4.71
N VAL A 205 22.82 15.19 4.80
CA VAL A 205 24.02 15.50 4.00
C VAL A 205 23.78 15.25 2.51
N GLN A 206 23.17 14.11 2.14
CA GLN A 206 22.85 13.79 0.75
C GLN A 206 21.89 14.79 0.11
N SER A 207 20.97 15.37 0.90
CA SER A 207 20.04 16.40 0.40
C SER A 207 20.70 17.78 0.16
N ILE A 208 21.88 18.02 0.71
CA ILE A 208 22.65 19.27 0.59
C ILE A 208 23.73 19.15 -0.52
N GLY A 209 24.16 17.94 -0.88
CA GLY A 209 25.28 17.68 -1.79
C GLY A 209 25.00 17.62 -3.29
N GLY A 210 23.84 18.09 -3.77
CA GLY A 210 23.45 18.04 -5.19
C GLY A 210 23.90 19.24 -6.05
N GLY A 211 24.58 20.23 -5.48
CA GLY A 211 25.11 21.38 -6.21
C GLY A 211 26.38 21.86 -5.53
N GLY A 212 27.50 21.83 -6.26
CA GLY A 212 28.79 22.25 -5.72
C GLY A 212 28.80 23.71 -5.26
N GLY A 213 29.64 23.98 -4.27
CA GLY A 213 30.17 25.32 -4.01
C GLY A 213 29.53 26.07 -2.85
N SER A 214 30.40 26.37 -1.90
CA SER A 214 30.30 27.43 -0.90
C SER A 214 29.45 27.17 0.34
N SER A 215 30.17 27.11 1.46
CA SER A 215 29.78 27.64 2.77
C SER A 215 28.65 28.67 2.66
N GLY A 216 27.52 28.33 3.26
CA GLY A 216 26.34 29.18 3.28
C GLY A 216 25.27 28.50 4.12
N THR A 217 25.05 29.02 5.32
CA THR A 217 23.99 28.64 6.23
C THR A 217 22.63 28.81 5.54
N VAL A 218 22.13 27.80 4.83
CA VAL A 218 20.78 27.82 4.26
C VAL A 218 19.80 27.59 5.41
N ARG A 219 19.52 28.68 6.14
CA ARG A 219 18.30 28.81 6.94
C ARG A 219 17.13 28.75 5.96
N GLY A 220 16.55 27.55 5.83
CA GLY A 220 15.23 27.39 5.26
C GLY A 220 14.24 28.28 6.02
N SER A 221 13.50 29.10 5.27
CA SER A 221 12.44 29.97 5.76
C SER A 221 11.25 29.14 6.24
N SER A 222 11.37 28.63 7.47
CA SER A 222 10.32 28.18 8.38
C SER A 222 11.02 27.37 9.48
N GLY A 223 10.90 27.80 10.74
CA GLY A 223 11.54 27.15 11.89
C GLY A 223 11.04 25.72 12.21
N ALA A 224 10.45 25.02 11.25
CA ALA A 224 10.00 23.64 11.37
C ALA A 224 11.16 22.69 11.01
N LYS A 225 11.54 21.83 11.95
CA LYS A 225 12.50 20.74 11.69
C LYS A 225 11.98 19.88 10.53
N ARG A 226 12.74 19.76 9.45
CA ARG A 226 12.44 18.87 8.33
C ARG A 226 12.28 17.44 8.87
N ILE A 227 11.10 16.85 8.71
CA ILE A 227 10.83 15.47 9.14
C ILE A 227 11.57 14.53 8.19
N ILE A 228 12.41 13.66 8.74
CA ILE A 228 13.10 12.62 7.97
C ILE A 228 12.28 11.33 8.02
N ALA A 229 11.90 10.80 6.86
CA ALA A 229 11.08 9.60 6.71
C ALA A 229 11.54 8.79 5.47
N PRO A 230 11.38 7.46 5.46
CA PRO A 230 10.67 6.63 6.44
C PRO A 230 11.48 6.26 7.69
N LYS A 231 10.78 6.26 8.83
CA LYS A 231 11.21 5.67 10.12
C LYS A 231 10.41 4.40 10.41
N ALA A 232 10.76 3.66 11.46
CA ALA A 232 10.05 2.44 11.87
C ALA A 232 8.51 2.57 11.88
N THR A 233 7.96 3.67 12.41
CA THR A 233 6.50 3.90 12.44
C THR A 233 5.88 4.08 11.05
N HIS A 234 6.61 4.68 10.11
CA HIS A 234 6.19 4.82 8.72
C HIS A 234 6.19 3.45 8.02
N LEU A 235 7.20 2.62 8.30
CA LEU A 235 7.32 1.27 7.76
C LEU A 235 6.23 0.34 8.30
N VAL A 236 5.86 0.46 9.59
CA VAL A 236 4.72 -0.28 10.14
C VAL A 236 3.45 0.02 9.35
N ARG A 237 3.11 1.31 9.18
CA ARG A 237 1.91 1.73 8.43
C ARG A 237 1.98 1.30 6.96
N ARG A 238 3.14 1.45 6.32
CA ARG A 238 3.31 1.07 4.91
C ARG A 238 3.21 -0.44 4.74
N GLY A 239 3.90 -1.22 5.57
CA GLY A 239 3.86 -2.68 5.54
C GLY A 239 2.46 -3.24 5.79
N GLU A 240 1.71 -2.70 6.75
CA GLU A 240 0.29 -3.05 6.96
C GLU A 240 -0.57 -2.77 5.74
N TYR A 241 -0.41 -1.59 5.14
CA TYR A 241 -1.13 -1.24 3.93
C TYR A 241 -0.82 -2.21 2.77
N LEU A 242 0.46 -2.51 2.54
CA LEU A 242 0.89 -3.38 1.45
C LEU A 242 0.41 -4.82 1.63
N LEU A 243 0.50 -5.36 2.86
CA LEU A 243 -0.02 -6.68 3.19
C LEU A 243 -1.53 -6.78 2.97
N LYS A 244 -2.27 -5.77 3.44
CA LYS A 244 -3.72 -5.68 3.21
C LYS A 244 -4.06 -5.68 1.72
N VAL A 245 -3.38 -4.84 0.93
CA VAL A 245 -3.61 -4.76 -0.53
C VAL A 245 -3.29 -6.09 -1.21
N LEU A 246 -2.21 -6.76 -0.80
CA LEU A 246 -1.84 -8.06 -1.34
C LEU A 246 -2.94 -9.10 -1.06
N ARG A 247 -3.45 -9.14 0.18
CA ARG A 247 -4.54 -10.04 0.55
C ARG A 247 -5.83 -9.76 -0.22
N GLU A 248 -6.28 -8.51 -0.26
CA GLU A 248 -7.47 -8.10 -1.03
C GLU A 248 -7.31 -8.43 -2.52
N GLY A 249 -6.09 -8.31 -3.06
CA GLY A 249 -5.76 -8.68 -4.42
C GLY A 249 -5.94 -10.17 -4.71
N GLU A 250 -5.50 -11.05 -3.81
CA GLU A 250 -5.67 -12.50 -3.98
C GLU A 250 -7.11 -12.96 -3.72
N GLU A 251 -7.81 -12.37 -2.74
CA GLU A 251 -9.25 -12.60 -2.50
C GLU A 251 -10.09 -12.25 -3.75
N ASN A 252 -9.79 -11.14 -4.42
CA ASN A 252 -10.47 -10.73 -5.64
C ASN A 252 -10.20 -11.65 -6.83
N LYS A 253 -9.02 -12.26 -6.91
CA LYS A 253 -8.68 -13.26 -7.95
C LYS A 253 -9.39 -14.58 -7.73
N ASN A 254 -9.54 -15.00 -6.47
CA ASN A 254 -10.21 -16.25 -6.12
C ASN A 254 -11.75 -16.14 -6.11
N ARG A 255 -12.30 -14.94 -6.34
CA ARG A 255 -13.75 -14.74 -6.39
C ARG A 255 -14.33 -15.32 -7.70
N PRO A 256 -15.33 -16.21 -7.65
CA PRO A 256 -15.93 -16.76 -8.87
C PRO A 256 -16.59 -15.65 -9.70
N ALA A 257 -16.36 -15.70 -11.02
CA ALA A 257 -16.75 -14.70 -12.01
C ALA A 257 -18.25 -14.32 -12.01
N ALA A 258 -19.11 -15.18 -11.45
CA ALA A 258 -20.55 -14.92 -11.31
C ALA A 258 -20.88 -13.71 -10.41
N SER A 259 -19.95 -13.25 -9.57
CA SER A 259 -20.16 -12.11 -8.65
C SER A 259 -19.68 -10.75 -9.17
N GLN A 260 -19.05 -10.68 -10.35
CA GLN A 260 -18.57 -9.43 -10.95
C GLN A 260 -19.56 -8.79 -11.95
N ALA A 261 -20.66 -9.46 -12.28
CA ALA A 261 -21.62 -8.99 -13.28
C ALA A 261 -22.61 -7.90 -12.80
N SER A 262 -22.62 -7.53 -11.52
CA SER A 262 -23.67 -6.64 -10.97
C SER A 262 -23.28 -5.16 -10.83
N THR A 263 -22.12 -4.70 -11.33
CA THR A 263 -21.69 -3.29 -11.19
C THR A 263 -21.12 -2.64 -12.44
N SER A 264 -21.55 -3.05 -13.64
CA SER A 264 -21.29 -2.30 -14.87
C SER A 264 -22.56 -2.01 -15.66
N THR A 265 -23.34 -1.03 -15.20
CA THR A 265 -24.34 -0.38 -16.05
C THR A 265 -23.67 0.81 -16.75
N PRO A 266 -23.52 0.82 -18.09
CA PRO A 266 -23.12 2.03 -18.80
C PRO A 266 -24.31 3.00 -18.85
N PRO A 267 -24.11 4.32 -18.73
CA PRO A 267 -25.20 5.28 -18.86
C PRO A 267 -25.70 5.30 -20.31
N SER A 268 -26.97 4.95 -20.52
CA SER A 268 -27.65 5.03 -21.81
C SER A 268 -27.68 6.47 -22.30
N ARG A 269 -27.06 6.74 -23.45
CA ARG A 269 -27.27 7.97 -24.20
C ARG A 269 -28.65 7.92 -24.85
N SER A 270 -29.56 8.78 -24.41
CA SER A 270 -30.82 9.05 -25.10
C SER A 270 -30.52 9.74 -26.44
N SER A 271 -30.66 9.01 -27.55
CA SER A 271 -30.69 9.60 -28.88
C SER A 271 -32.15 9.90 -29.24
N SER A 272 -32.48 11.18 -29.25
CA SER A 272 -33.76 11.67 -29.74
C SER A 272 -33.82 11.52 -31.26
N SER A 273 -34.74 10.68 -31.71
CA SER A 273 -35.13 10.51 -33.10
C SER A 273 -35.67 11.82 -33.68
N ARG A 274 -35.05 12.33 -34.76
CA ARG A 274 -35.76 13.11 -35.77
C ARG A 274 -35.53 12.50 -37.16
N LYS A 275 -36.64 11.97 -37.66
CA LYS A 275 -36.87 11.39 -38.98
C LYS A 275 -37.31 12.49 -39.94
N ARG A 276 -36.86 12.41 -41.21
CA ARG A 276 -37.37 13.00 -42.49
C ARG A 276 -36.19 13.55 -43.30
N ARG A 277 -36.06 13.39 -44.61
CA ARG A 277 -36.88 12.78 -45.68
C ARG A 277 -35.92 12.65 -46.89
N GLY A 278 -36.02 11.58 -47.67
CA GLY A 278 -35.19 11.39 -48.87
C GLY A 278 -35.58 12.26 -50.06
N ARG A 279 -34.68 12.33 -51.05
CA ARG A 279 -35.01 12.47 -52.48
C ARG A 279 -33.82 12.02 -53.34
N GLN A 280 -34.12 11.16 -54.30
CA GLN A 280 -33.26 10.65 -55.38
C GLN A 280 -32.91 11.75 -56.39
N GLY A 281 -31.82 11.53 -57.13
CA GLY A 281 -31.48 12.21 -58.37
C GLY A 281 -30.15 11.69 -58.93
N GLU A 282 -30.23 10.82 -59.94
CA GLU A 282 -29.17 10.49 -60.90
C GLU A 282 -28.77 11.74 -61.71
N ASP A 283 -27.49 11.92 -62.07
CA ASP A 283 -26.96 11.59 -63.42
C ASP A 283 -25.49 12.03 -63.57
N SER A 284 -24.81 11.32 -64.48
CA SER A 284 -23.55 11.52 -65.19
C SER A 284 -22.81 12.87 -65.12
N ASP A 285 -21.48 12.84 -65.01
CA ASP A 285 -20.61 12.91 -66.21
C ASP A 285 -19.12 12.66 -65.92
N ALA A 286 -18.46 12.14 -66.95
CA ALA A 286 -17.11 11.59 -66.96
C ALA A 286 -16.04 12.61 -67.39
N VAL A 287 -14.83 12.07 -67.63
CA VAL A 287 -13.61 12.65 -68.26
C VAL A 287 -12.64 13.28 -67.24
N GLY A 288 -11.36 12.89 -67.14
CA GLY A 288 -10.51 12.00 -67.93
C GLY A 288 -9.06 12.54 -67.91
N GLY A 289 -8.07 11.63 -67.83
CA GLY A 289 -6.62 11.89 -67.90
C GLY A 289 -5.87 11.27 -66.70
N ALA A 290 -5.31 10.05 -66.73
CA ALA A 290 -4.18 9.56 -67.53
C ALA A 290 -3.00 10.56 -67.51
N ASP A 291 -1.82 10.23 -66.97
CA ASP A 291 -0.93 9.17 -67.44
C ASP A 291 0.17 8.81 -66.40
N ASN A 292 0.64 7.54 -66.51
CA ASN A 292 1.87 6.86 -66.08
C ASN A 292 2.70 7.34 -64.88
N GLY A 293 3.21 6.47 -64.00
CA GLY A 293 3.50 5.04 -64.15
C GLY A 293 5.02 4.81 -64.07
N THR A 294 5.52 4.25 -62.96
CA THR A 294 6.59 3.25 -62.99
C THR A 294 6.63 2.49 -61.67
N GLU A 295 6.55 1.17 -61.81
CA GLU A 295 6.71 0.16 -60.79
C GLU A 295 8.19 0.03 -60.41
N ASP A 296 8.50 -0.24 -59.14
CA ASP A 296 9.48 -1.27 -58.82
C ASP A 296 9.12 -1.93 -57.49
N ALA A 297 9.30 -3.25 -57.47
CA ALA A 297 8.86 -4.14 -56.42
C ALA A 297 10.07 -4.79 -55.76
N GLY A 298 10.03 -4.87 -54.43
CA GLY A 298 10.60 -6.00 -53.69
C GLY A 298 11.75 -5.69 -52.76
N GLY A 299 11.62 -6.16 -51.51
CA GLY A 299 12.79 -6.36 -50.65
C GLY A 299 12.53 -6.16 -49.17
N ARG A 300 12.02 -7.20 -48.52
CA ARG A 300 11.98 -7.42 -47.06
C ARG A 300 13.22 -6.90 -46.31
N SER A 301 13.02 -6.21 -45.19
CA SER A 301 13.72 -6.46 -43.92
C SER A 301 12.97 -5.79 -42.78
N ALA A 302 12.77 -6.54 -41.69
CA ALA A 302 12.18 -6.07 -40.45
C ALA A 302 13.27 -5.30 -39.68
N GLU A 303 13.08 -4.00 -39.49
CA GLU A 303 13.91 -3.19 -38.61
C GLU A 303 13.05 -2.69 -37.45
N ASP A 304 13.64 -2.82 -36.27
CA ASP A 304 13.08 -2.52 -34.97
C ASP A 304 12.53 -1.09 -34.92
N GLY A 305 11.23 -0.97 -34.66
CA GLY A 305 10.61 0.32 -34.34
C GLY A 305 11.09 0.81 -32.98
N GLU A 306 12.14 1.64 -33.00
CA GLU A 306 12.48 2.56 -31.92
C GLU A 306 11.22 3.30 -31.48
N LEU A 307 10.77 3.03 -30.26
CA LEU A 307 9.83 3.91 -29.57
C LEU A 307 10.57 5.22 -29.32
N SER A 308 10.38 6.18 -30.22
CA SER A 308 10.79 7.57 -30.03
C SER A 308 10.25 8.07 -28.68
N GLU A 309 11.16 8.36 -27.75
CA GLU A 309 10.84 9.03 -26.48
C GLU A 309 10.03 10.30 -26.78
N PRO A 310 8.86 10.51 -26.14
CA PRO A 310 8.17 11.78 -26.30
C PRO A 310 9.06 12.88 -25.72
N SER A 311 9.48 13.79 -26.58
CA SER A 311 10.36 14.91 -26.27
C SER A 311 9.95 15.57 -24.96
N SER A 312 10.92 15.76 -24.06
CA SER A 312 10.84 16.63 -22.88
C SER A 312 9.99 17.86 -23.17
N MET A 313 8.74 17.86 -22.67
CA MET A 313 7.83 18.98 -22.86
C MET A 313 8.46 20.21 -22.20
N ASP A 314 8.72 21.27 -22.97
CA ASP A 314 9.37 22.48 -22.50
C ASP A 314 8.57 23.12 -21.33
N GLU A 315 9.25 23.37 -20.21
CA GLU A 315 8.63 23.82 -18.96
C GLU A 315 7.91 25.18 -19.12
N ARG A 316 8.39 26.04 -20.03
CA ARG A 316 7.75 27.33 -20.33
C ARG A 316 6.43 27.11 -21.04
N THR A 317 6.40 26.19 -22.00
CA THR A 317 5.18 25.81 -22.73
C THR A 317 4.09 25.28 -21.77
N CYS A 318 4.47 24.44 -20.80
CA CYS A 318 3.53 23.95 -19.78
C CYS A 318 3.04 25.08 -18.85
N LYS A 319 3.92 26.01 -18.46
CA LYS A 319 3.55 27.17 -17.64
C LYS A 319 2.59 28.11 -18.36
N ASP A 320 2.80 28.37 -19.64
CA ASP A 320 1.91 29.21 -20.44
C ASP A 320 0.56 28.53 -20.68
N LEU A 321 0.54 27.21 -20.89
CA LEU A 321 -0.69 26.42 -20.98
C LEU A 321 -1.50 26.46 -19.67
N MET A 322 -0.84 26.46 -18.51
CA MET A 322 -1.50 26.49 -17.19
C MET A 322 -1.84 27.89 -16.68
N ARG A 323 -1.31 28.93 -17.32
CA ARG A 323 -1.47 30.34 -16.89
C ARG A 323 -2.93 30.79 -16.81
N PRO A 324 -3.81 30.46 -17.78
CA PRO A 324 -5.23 30.89 -17.75
C PRO A 324 -6.03 30.29 -16.59
N VAL A 325 -5.64 29.10 -16.11
CA VAL A 325 -6.35 28.37 -15.04
C VAL A 325 -5.76 28.59 -13.66
N LYS A 326 -4.54 29.15 -13.57
CA LYS A 326 -3.76 29.32 -12.33
C LYS A 326 -4.57 29.98 -11.19
N ARG A 327 -5.31 31.05 -11.50
CA ARG A 327 -6.09 31.78 -10.49
C ARG A 327 -7.19 30.93 -9.84
N TYR A 328 -7.82 30.04 -10.62
CA TYR A 328 -8.89 29.17 -10.13
C TYR A 328 -8.33 28.03 -9.26
N LEU A 329 -7.15 27.51 -9.63
CA LEU A 329 -6.44 26.51 -8.82
C LEU A 329 -5.95 27.09 -7.49
N GLN A 330 -5.44 28.32 -7.49
CA GLN A 330 -5.03 29.01 -6.26
C GLN A 330 -6.23 29.30 -5.35
N ARG A 331 -7.33 29.81 -5.91
CA ARG A 331 -8.57 30.06 -5.18
C ARG A 331 -9.13 28.77 -4.55
N LEU A 332 -9.13 27.67 -5.29
CA LEU A 332 -9.57 26.37 -4.78
C LEU A 332 -8.69 25.89 -3.63
N ARG A 333 -7.37 26.06 -3.71
CA ARG A 333 -6.44 25.68 -2.63
C ARG A 333 -6.65 26.53 -1.38
N ASP A 334 -6.78 27.84 -1.53
CA ASP A 334 -6.74 28.78 -0.41
C ASP A 334 -8.12 28.91 0.29
N GLU A 335 -9.22 28.87 -0.46
CA GLU A 335 -10.58 29.12 0.07
C GLU A 335 -11.36 27.84 0.44
N ALA A 336 -11.01 26.67 -0.12
CA ALA A 336 -11.77 25.43 0.12
C ALA A 336 -11.63 24.88 1.55
N GLU A 337 -10.47 25.08 2.17
CA GLU A 337 -10.23 24.66 3.56
C GLU A 337 -10.92 25.58 4.59
N HIS A 338 -11.08 26.87 4.27
CA HIS A 338 -11.61 27.89 5.18
C HIS A 338 -13.14 28.04 5.14
N THR A 339 -13.79 27.49 4.11
CA THR A 339 -15.25 27.56 3.97
C THR A 339 -15.92 26.52 4.88
N LYS A 340 -16.72 26.93 5.88
CA LYS A 340 -17.28 25.99 6.89
C LYS A 340 -18.57 25.28 6.46
N SER A 341 -19.36 25.88 5.56
CA SER A 341 -20.63 25.31 5.10
C SER A 341 -20.47 24.42 3.87
N ALA A 342 -21.06 23.22 3.89
CA ALA A 342 -21.02 22.27 2.78
C ALA A 342 -21.60 22.86 1.48
N ASN A 343 -22.71 23.59 1.55
CA ASN A 343 -23.34 24.22 0.39
C ASN A 343 -22.45 25.30 -0.24
N SER A 344 -21.71 26.06 0.58
CA SER A 344 -20.77 27.06 0.10
C SER A 344 -19.52 26.43 -0.51
N LYS A 345 -19.03 25.31 0.05
CA LYS A 345 -17.93 24.54 -0.55
C LYS A 345 -18.29 24.02 -1.94
N VAL A 346 -19.48 23.44 -2.09
CA VAL A 346 -19.96 22.91 -3.38
C VAL A 346 -20.05 24.02 -4.43
N LYS A 347 -20.56 25.20 -4.07
CA LYS A 347 -20.58 26.37 -4.97
C LYS A 347 -19.17 26.82 -5.37
N LEU A 348 -18.27 26.99 -4.41
CA LEU A 348 -16.88 27.40 -4.64
C LEU A 348 -16.14 26.43 -5.58
N ILE A 349 -16.29 25.12 -5.34
CA ILE A 349 -15.68 24.06 -6.16
C ILE A 349 -16.26 24.12 -7.58
N SER A 350 -17.59 24.24 -7.73
CA SER A 350 -18.24 24.35 -9.04
C SER A 350 -17.77 25.56 -9.84
N GLU A 351 -17.68 26.73 -9.19
CA GLU A 351 -17.19 27.98 -9.81
C GLU A 351 -15.73 27.89 -10.26
N CYS A 352 -14.88 27.17 -9.53
CA CYS A 352 -13.47 27.03 -9.87
C CYS A 352 -13.23 25.94 -10.94
N LEU A 353 -13.97 24.83 -10.91
CA LEU A 353 -13.77 23.71 -11.84
C LEU A 353 -14.38 23.94 -13.23
N LEU A 354 -15.45 24.74 -13.34
CA LEU A 354 -16.09 25.03 -14.63
C LEU A 354 -15.13 25.72 -15.64
N PRO A 355 -14.39 26.79 -15.29
CA PRO A 355 -13.39 27.40 -16.17
C PRO A 355 -12.22 26.47 -16.50
N ILE A 356 -11.77 25.66 -15.54
CA ILE A 356 -10.67 24.69 -15.74
C ILE A 356 -11.09 23.63 -16.76
N GLY A 357 -12.30 23.06 -16.60
CA GLY A 357 -12.83 22.08 -17.53
C GLY A 357 -13.10 22.62 -18.94
N ARG A 358 -13.39 23.93 -19.08
CA ARG A 358 -13.49 24.58 -20.39
C ARG A 358 -12.13 24.74 -21.05
N HIS A 359 -11.10 25.09 -20.27
CA HIS A 359 -9.73 25.26 -20.76
C HIS A 359 -9.09 23.95 -21.21
N ILE A 360 -9.37 22.82 -20.55
CA ILE A 360 -8.85 21.49 -20.93
C ILE A 360 -9.49 20.97 -22.24
N ARG A 361 -10.69 21.44 -22.58
CA ARG A 361 -11.42 21.02 -23.80
C ARG A 361 -11.20 21.95 -24.99
N SER A 362 -10.51 23.08 -24.79
CA SER A 362 -10.04 23.97 -25.85
C SER A 362 -8.66 23.54 -26.29
#